data_AF-A0A0J0Y5X2-F1
#
_entry.id   AF-A0A0J0Y5X2-F1
#
_cell.length_a   1.000
_cell.length_b   1.000
_cell.length_c   1.000
_cell.angle_alpha   90.00
_cell.angle_beta   90.00
_cell.angle_gamma   90.00
#
_symmetry.space_group_name_H-M   'P 1'
#
loop_
_entity.id
_entity.type
_entity.pdbx_description
1 polymer ?
#
loop_
_entity_poly.entity_id
_entity_poly.type
_entity_poly.pdbx_seq_one_letter_code
_entity_poly.pdbx_strand_id
1 'polypeptide(L)'
;MQTIILYIGRDTEITVVMNRLLNARPEWKGICVCLDEEAVAICKAQHIDLVLLGNGIDHEAEKALKVSLLELRPGLKIIQHYGGGSGLLYGEIMTALHQV
;
A
#
# COMPACT_ATOMS: atom_id res chain seq x y z
N MET A 1 -13.77 11.19 -6.39
CA MET A 1 -12.32 11.33 -6.12
C MET A 1 -11.70 9.96 -6.22
N GLN A 2 -10.48 9.86 -6.75
CA GLN A 2 -9.78 8.58 -6.90
C GLN A 2 -9.01 8.26 -5.60
N THR A 3 -9.11 7.03 -5.11
CA THR A 3 -8.37 6.58 -3.93
C THR A 3 -6.92 6.29 -4.31
N ILE A 4 -5.97 6.96 -3.65
CA ILE A 4 -4.53 6.78 -3.90
C ILE A 4 -4.00 5.71 -2.94
N ILE A 5 -3.55 4.59 -3.52
CA ILE A 5 -3.09 3.42 -2.79
C ILE A 5 -1.60 3.23 -3.06
N LEU A 6 -0.79 3.27 -2.01
CA LEU A 6 0.64 2.97 -2.07
C LEU A 6 0.86 1.51 -1.70
N TYR A 7 1.29 0.68 -2.65
CA TYR A 7 1.74 -0.67 -2.40
C TYR A 7 3.26 -0.71 -2.25
N ILE A 8 3.74 -1.46 -1.26
CA ILE A 8 5.16 -1.74 -1.08
C ILE A 8 5.38 -3.24 -0.88
N GLY A 9 6.25 -3.86 -1.68
CA GLY A 9 6.63 -5.27 -1.54
C GLY A 9 8.06 -5.49 -2.04
N ARG A 10 8.72 -6.57 -1.63
CA ARG A 10 10.14 -6.78 -2.01
C ARG A 10 10.34 -7.52 -3.33
N ASP A 11 9.27 -8.13 -3.84
CA ASP A 11 9.32 -8.89 -5.08
C ASP A 11 8.85 -8.02 -6.26
N THR A 12 9.73 -7.79 -7.22
CA THR A 12 9.46 -6.94 -8.37
C THR A 12 8.40 -7.52 -9.32
N GLU A 13 8.33 -8.85 -9.47
CA GLU A 13 7.34 -9.50 -10.33
C GLU A 13 5.93 -9.35 -9.72
N ILE A 14 5.82 -9.57 -8.40
CA ILE A 14 4.56 -9.36 -7.68
C ILE A 14 4.17 -7.87 -7.70
N THR A 15 5.13 -6.97 -7.54
CA THR A 15 4.91 -5.52 -7.59
C THR A 15 4.34 -5.08 -8.94
N VAL A 16 4.81 -5.64 -10.05
CA VAL A 16 4.25 -5.40 -11.39
C VAL A 16 2.80 -5.88 -11.50
N VAL A 17 2.50 -7.08 -10.99
CA VAL A 17 1.13 -7.61 -10.96
C VAL A 17 0.22 -6.70 -10.13
N MET A 18 0.68 -6.27 -8.96
CA MET A 18 -0.06 -5.37 -8.08
C MET A 18 -0.32 -4.02 -8.73
N ASN A 19 0.67 -3.46 -9.42
CA ASN A 19 0.50 -2.21 -10.17
C ASN A 19 -0.60 -2.34 -11.23
N ARG A 20 -0.64 -3.45 -11.97
CA ARG A 20 -1.71 -3.72 -12.94
C ARG A 20 -3.07 -3.86 -12.26
N LEU A 21 -3.15 -4.60 -11.14
CA LEU A 21 -4.42 -4.85 -10.44
C LEU A 21 -5.01 -3.57 -9.83
N LEU A 22 -4.19 -2.76 -9.16
CA LEU A 22 -4.63 -1.52 -8.53
C LEU A 22 -5.07 -0.49 -9.58
N ASN A 23 -4.37 -0.40 -10.71
CA ASN A 23 -4.69 0.54 -11.78
C ASN A 23 -5.68 0.00 -12.84
N ALA A 24 -6.16 -1.24 -12.69
CA ALA A 24 -7.24 -1.78 -13.54
C ALA A 24 -8.61 -1.17 -13.20
N ARG A 25 -8.75 -0.52 -12.04
CA ARG A 25 -9.99 0.09 -11.57
C ARG A 25 -9.91 1.62 -11.71
N PRO A 26 -10.91 2.28 -12.30
CA PRO A 26 -10.90 3.74 -12.43
C PRO A 26 -11.04 4.46 -11.09
N GLU A 27 -11.58 3.80 -10.07
CA GLU A 27 -11.72 4.36 -8.72
C GLU A 27 -10.39 4.49 -7.97
N TRP A 28 -9.36 3.75 -8.38
CA TRP A 28 -8.08 3.65 -7.66
C TRP A 28 -6.92 4.15 -8.50
N LYS A 29 -5.94 4.72 -7.81
CA LYS A 29 -4.61 5.03 -8.34
C LYS A 29 -3.58 4.25 -7.55
N GLY A 30 -3.04 3.20 -8.16
CA GLY A 30 -1.99 2.39 -7.55
C GLY A 30 -0.62 2.99 -7.79
N ILE A 31 0.16 3.15 -6.72
CA ILE A 31 1.59 3.48 -6.78
C ILE A 31 2.31 2.32 -6.11
N CYS A 32 3.23 1.67 -6.83
CA CYS A 32 3.90 0.48 -6.35
C CYS A 32 5.41 0.69 -6.29
N VAL A 33 6.03 0.36 -5.15
CA VAL A 33 7.48 0.50 -4.92
C VAL A 33 8.05 -0.73 -4.22
N CYS A 34 9.37 -0.87 -4.26
CA CYS A 34 10.05 -1.97 -3.58
C CYS A 34 10.94 -1.54 -2.41
N LEU A 35 11.23 -0.26 -2.30
CA LEU A 35 12.12 0.30 -1.28
C LEU A 35 11.36 1.19 -0.29
N ASP A 36 11.82 1.17 0.96
CA ASP A 36 11.19 1.94 2.04
C ASP A 36 11.38 3.44 1.83
N GLU A 37 12.55 3.85 1.34
CA GLU A 37 12.83 5.26 1.05
C GLU A 37 11.89 5.81 -0.03
N GLU A 38 11.55 5.00 -1.03
CA GLU A 38 10.61 5.38 -2.09
C GLU A 38 9.19 5.55 -1.53
N ALA A 39 8.73 4.61 -0.70
CA ALA A 39 7.42 4.70 -0.04
C ALA A 39 7.31 5.96 0.82
N VAL A 40 8.34 6.24 1.63
CA VAL A 40 8.42 7.44 2.47
C VAL A 40 8.44 8.72 1.62
N ALA A 41 9.25 8.75 0.55
CA ALA A 41 9.32 9.89 -0.35
C ALA A 41 7.96 10.19 -1.02
N ILE A 42 7.25 9.15 -1.47
CA ILE A 42 5.91 9.27 -2.06
C ILE A 42 4.90 9.80 -1.03
N CYS A 43 4.89 9.24 0.18
CA CYS A 43 3.99 9.66 1.26
C CYS A 43 4.19 11.13 1.64
N LYS A 44 5.43 11.62 1.55
CA LYS A 44 5.80 13.03 1.77
C LYS A 44 5.40 13.93 0.60
N ALA A 45 5.55 13.46 -0.65
CA ALA A 45 5.34 14.26 -1.84
C ALA A 45 3.87 14.43 -2.23
N GLN A 46 3.01 13.46 -1.93
CA GLN A 46 1.59 13.50 -2.30
C GLN A 46 0.70 12.83 -1.25
N HIS A 47 -0.60 13.11 -1.33
CA HIS A 47 -1.61 12.47 -0.49
C HIS A 47 -1.76 10.99 -0.81
N ILE A 48 -1.82 10.17 0.24
CA ILE A 48 -2.02 8.72 0.18
C ILE A 48 -3.18 8.39 1.11
N ASP A 49 -4.16 7.64 0.61
CA ASP A 49 -5.33 7.23 1.38
C ASP A 49 -5.09 5.92 2.13
N LEU A 50 -4.30 5.03 1.54
CA LEU A 50 -4.01 3.70 2.08
C LEU A 50 -2.61 3.24 1.67
N VAL A 51 -1.89 2.64 2.61
CA VAL A 51 -0.66 1.88 2.35
C VAL A 51 -0.95 0.39 2.46
N LEU A 52 -0.57 -0.35 1.43
CA LEU A 52 -0.73 -1.78 1.30
C LEU A 52 0.65 -2.44 1.38
N LEU A 53 0.93 -3.09 2.50
CA LEU A 53 2.16 -3.84 2.73
C LEU A 53 2.05 -5.19 2.03
N GLY A 54 3.03 -5.51 1.20
CA GLY A 54 3.11 -6.71 0.39
C GLY A 54 4.02 -7.78 0.98
N ASN A 55 4.44 -8.71 0.13
CA ASN A 55 5.29 -9.82 0.52
C ASN A 55 6.76 -9.40 0.67
N GLY A 56 7.49 -10.16 1.51
CA GLY A 56 8.94 -10.02 1.69
C GLY A 56 9.35 -8.91 2.66
N ILE A 57 8.41 -8.20 3.28
CA ILE A 57 8.70 -7.27 4.36
C ILE A 57 8.75 -8.07 5.66
N ASP A 58 9.91 -8.07 6.34
CA ASP A 58 10.03 -8.69 7.65
C ASP A 58 9.41 -7.81 8.76
N HIS A 59 9.25 -8.39 9.95
CA HIS A 59 8.58 -7.73 11.06
C HIS A 59 9.27 -6.44 11.53
N GLU A 60 10.61 -6.40 11.52
CA GLU A 60 11.36 -5.21 11.96
C GLU A 60 11.28 -4.10 10.91
N ALA A 61 11.41 -4.45 9.63
CA ALA A 61 11.23 -3.53 8.51
C ALA A 61 9.80 -2.98 8.47
N GLU A 62 8.78 -3.84 8.66
CA GLU A 62 7.38 -3.42 8.73
C GLU A 62 7.17 -2.40 9.85
N LYS A 63 7.69 -2.68 11.04
CA LYS A 63 7.57 -1.80 12.20
C LYS A 63 8.24 -0.46 11.96
N ALA A 64 9.47 -0.46 11.44
CA ALA A 64 10.21 0.76 11.13
C ALA A 64 9.48 1.60 10.08
N LEU A 65 9.01 0.96 9.00
CA LEU A 65 8.28 1.62 7.93
C LEU A 65 6.96 2.23 8.43
N LYS A 66 6.18 1.48 9.24
CA LYS A 66 4.95 1.99 9.85
C LYS A 66 5.22 3.23 10.69
N VAL A 67 6.26 3.23 11.51
CA VAL A 67 6.66 4.41 12.30
C VAL A 67 6.94 5.59 11.39
N SER A 68 7.81 5.44 10.39
CA SER A 68 8.16 6.54 9.47
C SER A 68 6.96 7.09 8.71
N LEU A 69 6.03 6.24 8.29
CA LEU A 69 4.82 6.66 7.57
C LEU A 69 3.82 7.37 8.49
N LEU A 70 3.65 6.88 9.72
CA LEU A 70 2.73 7.47 10.70
C LEU A 70 3.28 8.77 11.31
N GLU A 71 4.60 8.94 11.42
CA GLU A 71 5.22 10.22 11.76
C GLU A 71 4.91 11.29 10.71
N LEU A 72 4.89 10.92 9.43
CA LEU A 72 4.49 11.83 8.35
C LEU A 72 2.98 12.07 8.31
N ARG A 73 2.18 11.04 8.59
CA ARG A 73 0.72 11.06 8.51
C ARG A 73 0.09 10.22 9.62
N PRO A 74 -0.21 10.79 10.81
CA PRO A 74 -0.69 10.05 11.97
C PRO A 74 -2.02 9.29 11.78
N GLY A 75 -2.81 9.65 10.78
CA GLY A 75 -4.07 8.98 10.43
C GLY A 75 -4.00 8.08 9.20
N LEU A 76 -2.80 7.80 8.68
CA LEU A 76 -2.64 6.98 7.47
C LEU A 76 -3.08 5.55 7.75
N LYS A 77 -3.96 5.03 6.90
CA LYS A 77 -4.40 3.64 6.95
C LYS A 77 -3.28 2.76 6.38
N ILE A 78 -2.82 1.77 7.14
CA ILE A 78 -1.77 0.83 6.73
C ILE A 78 -2.28 -0.59 6.97
N ILE A 79 -2.34 -1.41 5.93
CA ILE A 79 -2.80 -2.80 6.00
C ILE A 79 -1.81 -3.75 5.34
N GLN A 80 -1.82 -5.00 5.78
CA GLN A 80 -1.04 -6.07 5.17
C GLN A 80 -1.88 -6.83 4.14
N HIS A 81 -1.32 -7.06 2.96
CA HIS A 81 -1.85 -7.97 1.95
C HIS A 81 -1.16 -9.33 2.10
N TYR A 82 -1.96 -10.38 2.24
CA TYR A 82 -1.44 -11.75 2.44
C TYR A 82 -1.47 -12.61 1.15
N GLY A 83 -1.84 -12.02 0.01
CA GLY A 83 -2.02 -12.75 -1.26
C GLY A 83 -3.45 -13.26 -1.44
N GLY A 84 -3.66 -14.33 -2.20
CA GLY A 84 -4.99 -14.95 -2.36
C GLY A 84 -5.88 -14.41 -3.49
N GLY A 85 -5.33 -13.57 -4.37
CA GLY A 85 -5.98 -13.12 -5.61
C GLY A 85 -6.74 -11.78 -5.50
N SER A 86 -7.30 -11.34 -6.63
CA SER A 86 -7.87 -9.98 -6.78
C SER A 86 -9.14 -9.72 -5.96
N GLY A 87 -9.90 -10.77 -5.63
CA GLY A 87 -11.10 -10.65 -4.79
C GLY A 87 -10.77 -10.36 -3.34
N LEU A 88 -9.74 -11.04 -2.80
CA LEU A 88 -9.28 -10.83 -1.43
C LEU A 88 -8.67 -9.43 -1.28
N LEU A 89 -7.81 -9.03 -2.22
CA LEU A 89 -7.25 -7.68 -2.30
C LEU A 89 -8.33 -6.59 -2.22
N TYR A 90 -9.42 -6.75 -2.99
CA TYR A 90 -10.51 -5.79 -2.98
C TYR A 90 -11.21 -5.73 -1.62
N GLY A 91 -11.51 -6.89 -1.02
CA GLY A 91 -12.13 -6.96 0.31
C GLY A 91 -11.30 -6.27 1.38
N GLU A 92 -9.98 -6.51 1.41
CA GLU A 92 -9.06 -5.89 2.36
C GLU A 92 -9.03 -4.36 2.23
N ILE A 93 -8.85 -3.84 1.02
CA ILE A 93 -8.82 -2.40 0.74
C ILE A 93 -10.13 -1.74 1.15
N MET A 94 -11.27 -2.33 0.73
CA MET A 94 -12.57 -1.73 1.01
C MET A 94 -12.91 -1.78 2.50
N THR A 95 -12.55 -2.86 3.20
CA THR A 95 -12.70 -2.96 4.65
C THR A 95 -11.89 -1.87 5.34
N ALA A 96 -10.62 -1.70 4.97
CA ALA A 96 -9.78 -0.66 5.54
C ALA A 96 -10.34 0.75 5.30
N LEU A 97 -10.84 1.02 4.09
CA LEU A 97 -11.38 2.34 3.73
C LEU A 97 -12.70 2.64 4.44
N HIS A 98 -13.58 1.66 4.66
CA HIS A 98 -14.95 1.85 5.15
C HIS A 98 -15.20 1.40 6.60
N GLN A 99 -14.20 0.87 7.32
CA GLN A 99 -14.31 0.69 8.76
C GLN A 99 -14.46 2.06 9.44
N VAL A 100 -15.59 2.23 10.12
CA VAL A 100 -16.04 3.40 10.88
C VAL A 100 -15.54 3.32 12.31
#